data_AF-A0A1F5RXW3-F1
#
_entry.id   AF-A0A1F5RXW3-F1
#
_cell.length_a   1.000
_cell.length_b   1.000
_cell.length_c   1.000
_cell.angle_alpha   90.00
_cell.angle_beta   90.00
_cell.angle_gamma   90.00
#
_symmetry.space_group_name_H-M   'P 1'
#
loop_
_entity.id
_entity.type
_entity.pdbx_description
1 polymer ?
#
loop_
_entity_poly.entity_id
_entity_poly.type
_entity_poly.pdbx_seq_one_letter_code
_entity_poly.pdbx_strand_id
1 'polypeptide(L)'
;MFKNKLISIIIPVYNQAEEIQATLASVLSQTYKKHEVIIVNDGSTDSTAVALENLKRKFWDKKIRCKIIQQNNQGANAARNRGAAEARGEYIIFWDADIVAAPAMLEKIHKPLQDNPNVSYAYSSFVYGSPPHLLNNIPFILKAPYLNRCGGKKFKLWPFDADKLKQMPYIHTTSLIRREHAGRWDAEIKRLQDWDLWLTLLKQGHIGVWVPEYLFTVNTQHGTMSHWLPRWAYKFMPWLKEVKKYKEAVEVIKRKHELNF
;
A
#
# COMPACT_ATOMS: atom_id res chain seq x y z
N MET A 1 25.86 -12.67 3.49
CA MET A 1 25.44 -12.01 4.75
C MET A 1 24.31 -11.04 4.42
N PHE A 2 23.10 -11.23 4.96
CA PHE A 2 21.96 -10.32 4.68
C PHE A 2 22.30 -8.92 5.19
N LYS A 3 22.47 -7.95 4.27
CA LYS A 3 22.65 -6.56 4.65
C LYS A 3 21.30 -5.98 5.05
N ASN A 4 21.03 -5.89 6.35
CA ASN A 4 19.85 -5.17 6.85
C ASN A 4 19.95 -3.69 6.43
N LYS A 5 19.12 -3.28 5.47
CA LYS A 5 19.00 -1.91 4.98
C LYS A 5 17.78 -1.22 5.57
N LEU A 6 17.82 0.10 5.71
CA LEU A 6 16.70 0.84 6.28
C LEU A 6 15.52 0.84 5.29
N ILE A 7 14.33 0.49 5.77
CA ILE A 7 13.06 0.62 5.02
C ILE A 7 12.26 1.79 5.59
N SER A 8 11.88 2.75 4.75
CA SER A 8 10.94 3.82 5.13
C SER A 8 9.51 3.40 4.78
N ILE A 9 8.67 3.27 5.79
CA ILE A 9 7.25 2.98 5.66
C ILE A 9 6.51 4.31 5.62
N ILE A 10 5.86 4.61 4.49
CA ILE A 10 5.12 5.86 4.28
C ILE A 10 3.64 5.56 4.36
N ILE A 11 2.95 6.20 5.30
CA ILE A 11 1.53 5.99 5.56
C ILE A 11 0.78 7.30 5.28
N PRO A 12 0.17 7.48 4.10
CA PRO A 12 -0.79 8.55 3.89
C PRO A 12 -2.08 8.22 4.65
N VAL A 13 -2.65 9.19 5.38
CA VAL A 13 -3.89 8.99 6.13
C VAL A 13 -4.79 10.22 6.01
N TYR A 14 -6.08 9.98 5.75
CA TYR A 14 -7.13 10.99 5.74
C TYR A 14 -8.44 10.37 6.22
N ASN A 15 -8.97 10.84 7.35
CA ASN A 15 -10.23 10.40 7.94
C ASN A 15 -10.34 8.86 8.11
N GLN A 16 -9.35 8.26 8.76
CA GLN A 16 -9.24 6.80 8.95
C GLN A 16 -8.81 6.45 10.38
N ALA A 17 -9.41 7.13 11.38
CA ALA A 17 -9.06 6.96 12.80
C ALA A 17 -9.18 5.51 13.29
N GLU A 18 -10.07 4.72 12.68
CA GLU A 18 -10.32 3.32 13.06
C GLU A 18 -9.30 2.37 12.41
N GLU A 19 -9.11 2.49 11.10
CA GLU A 19 -8.20 1.65 10.32
C GLU A 19 -6.74 1.83 10.74
N ILE A 20 -6.32 3.08 10.95
CA ILE A 20 -4.91 3.42 11.21
C ILE A 20 -4.36 2.71 12.45
N GLN A 21 -5.21 2.39 13.43
CA GLN A 21 -4.80 1.67 14.63
C GLN A 21 -4.37 0.24 14.33
N ALA A 22 -5.13 -0.48 13.50
CA ALA A 22 -4.80 -1.84 13.08
C ALA A 22 -3.55 -1.84 12.18
N THR A 23 -3.47 -0.87 11.27
CA THR A 23 -2.31 -0.66 10.38
C THR A 23 -1.04 -0.47 11.19
N LEU A 24 -1.01 0.49 12.12
CA LEU A 24 0.18 0.76 12.94
C LEU A 24 0.52 -0.38 13.90
N ALA A 25 -0.47 -1.10 14.42
CA ALA A 25 -0.22 -2.31 15.20
C ALA A 25 0.49 -3.40 14.37
N SER A 26 0.14 -3.55 13.08
CA SER A 26 0.81 -4.48 12.17
C SER A 26 2.21 -4.06 11.75
N VAL A 27 2.48 -2.74 11.71
CA VAL A 27 3.82 -2.20 11.52
C VAL A 27 4.70 -2.50 12.75
N LEU A 28 4.18 -2.25 13.96
CA LEU A 28 4.88 -2.53 15.21
C LEU A 28 5.19 -4.02 15.42
N SER A 29 4.41 -4.92 14.79
CA SER A 29 4.60 -6.37 14.88
C SER A 29 5.62 -6.92 13.88
N GLN A 30 6.16 -6.10 12.97
CA GLN A 30 7.09 -6.58 11.95
C GLN A 30 8.35 -7.21 12.56
N THR A 31 8.77 -8.37 12.04
CA THR A 31 10.00 -9.07 12.44
C THR A 31 11.24 -8.29 12.01
N TYR A 32 11.18 -7.64 10.83
CA TYR A 32 12.24 -6.80 10.30
C TYR A 32 12.38 -5.50 11.10
N LYS A 33 13.47 -5.35 11.87
CA LYS A 33 13.62 -4.24 12.85
C LYS A 33 14.19 -2.94 12.27
N LYS A 34 14.84 -2.97 11.12
CA LYS A 34 15.51 -1.79 10.54
C LYS A 34 14.54 -1.00 9.65
N HIS A 35 13.49 -0.45 10.26
CA HIS A 35 12.52 0.39 9.56
C HIS A 35 12.26 1.69 10.32
N GLU A 36 11.78 2.69 9.58
CA GLU A 36 11.21 3.92 10.13
C GLU A 36 9.79 4.10 9.58
N VAL A 37 9.00 4.91 10.28
CA VAL A 37 7.62 5.20 9.90
C VAL A 37 7.45 6.70 9.68
N ILE A 38 6.85 7.06 8.55
CA ILE A 38 6.53 8.43 8.18
C ILE A 38 5.03 8.46 7.88
N ILE A 39 4.27 9.09 8.77
CA ILE A 39 2.82 9.22 8.65
C ILE A 39 2.54 10.63 8.15
N VAL A 40 1.77 10.75 7.07
CA VAL A 40 1.34 12.04 6.53
C VAL A 40 -0.17 12.12 6.70
N ASN A 41 -0.60 12.87 7.71
CA ASN A 41 -2.00 13.20 7.92
C ASN A 41 -2.40 14.33 6.97
N ASP A 42 -3.20 13.98 5.97
CA ASP A 42 -3.58 14.85 4.86
C ASP A 42 -4.83 15.68 5.20
N GLY A 43 -4.80 16.34 6.37
CA GLY A 43 -5.85 17.25 6.81
C GLY A 43 -7.11 16.55 7.33
N SER A 44 -6.95 15.43 8.05
CA SER A 44 -8.11 14.74 8.66
C SER A 44 -8.90 15.65 9.60
N THR A 45 -10.22 15.49 9.56
CA THR A 45 -11.20 16.21 10.39
C THR A 45 -11.87 15.30 11.43
N ASP A 46 -11.59 14.00 11.39
CA ASP A 46 -12.03 13.02 12.38
C ASP A 46 -11.02 12.87 13.54
N SER A 47 -11.19 11.81 14.34
CA SER A 47 -10.30 11.49 15.46
C SER A 47 -8.92 10.92 15.05
N THR A 48 -8.53 10.98 13.76
CA THR A 48 -7.25 10.43 13.27
C THR A 48 -6.07 11.04 14.02
N ALA A 49 -6.06 12.36 14.23
CA ALA A 49 -4.97 13.04 14.94
C ALA A 49 -4.77 12.48 16.36
N VAL A 50 -5.88 12.26 17.09
CA VAL A 50 -5.87 11.65 18.44
C VAL A 50 -5.35 10.21 18.39
N ALA A 51 -5.77 9.41 17.41
CA ALA A 51 -5.30 8.05 17.22
C ALA A 51 -3.77 8.00 16.99
N LEU A 52 -3.23 8.93 16.20
CA LEU A 52 -1.80 9.02 15.92
C LEU A 52 -0.98 9.39 17.15
N GLU A 53 -1.46 10.31 17.99
CA GLU A 53 -0.79 10.70 19.25
C GLU A 53 -0.64 9.52 20.20
N ASN A 54 -1.72 8.76 20.42
CA ASN A 54 -1.71 7.58 21.28
C ASN A 54 -0.69 6.52 20.83
N LEU A 55 -0.46 6.40 19.53
CA LEU A 55 0.43 5.38 18.96
C LEU A 55 1.89 5.82 18.88
N LYS A 56 2.16 7.13 18.88
CA LYS A 56 3.53 7.69 18.89
C LYS A 56 4.36 7.12 20.06
N ARG A 57 3.75 6.96 21.24
CA ARG A 57 4.40 6.37 22.42
C ARG A 57 4.83 4.92 22.18
N LYS A 58 4.01 4.11 21.49
CA LYS A 58 4.35 2.70 21.21
C LYS A 58 5.57 2.56 20.28
N PHE A 59 5.70 3.46 19.31
CA PHE A 59 6.90 3.51 18.45
C PHE A 59 8.15 3.90 19.21
N TRP A 60 8.04 4.88 20.13
CA TRP A 60 9.12 5.26 21.03
C TRP A 60 9.59 4.09 21.89
N ASP A 61 8.67 3.36 22.54
CA ASP A 61 8.99 2.21 23.39
C ASP A 61 9.69 1.08 22.61
N LYS A 62 9.35 0.91 21.32
CA LYS A 62 10.00 -0.05 20.41
C LYS A 62 11.28 0.47 19.78
N LYS A 63 11.72 1.70 20.08
CA LYS A 63 12.88 2.38 19.49
C LYS A 63 12.78 2.48 17.96
N ILE A 64 11.57 2.59 17.42
CA ILE A 64 11.32 2.80 16.00
C ILE A 64 11.13 4.29 15.78
N ARG A 65 11.88 4.86 14.83
CA ARG A 65 11.69 6.26 14.44
C ARG A 65 10.31 6.41 13.79
N CYS A 66 9.48 7.29 14.36
CA CYS A 66 8.17 7.63 13.81
C CYS A 66 8.07 9.16 13.65
N LYS A 67 7.82 9.62 12.42
CA LYS A 67 7.58 11.03 12.10
C LYS A 67 6.13 11.20 11.64
N ILE A 68 5.40 12.09 12.28
CA ILE A 68 4.04 12.47 11.88
C ILE A 68 4.12 13.87 11.24
N ILE A 69 3.56 14.02 10.05
CA ILE A 69 3.52 15.25 9.28
C ILE A 69 2.06 15.63 9.11
N GLN A 70 1.73 16.88 9.43
CA GLN A 70 0.41 17.47 9.19
C GLN A 70 0.48 18.31 7.92
N GLN A 71 -0.49 18.17 7.04
CA GLN A 71 -0.66 19.04 5.88
C GLN A 71 -2.14 19.31 5.61
N ASN A 72 -2.44 20.35 4.84
CA ASN A 72 -3.79 20.54 4.29
C ASN A 72 -4.07 19.45 3.25
N ASN A 73 -5.33 19.02 3.16
CA ASN A 73 -5.77 17.96 2.25
C ASN A 73 -5.41 18.28 0.80
N GLN A 74 -4.50 17.49 0.24
CA GLN A 74 -4.01 17.58 -1.14
C GLN A 74 -4.14 16.24 -1.89
N GLY A 75 -4.73 15.23 -1.25
CA GLY A 75 -4.92 13.89 -1.76
C GLY A 75 -3.74 12.95 -1.48
N ALA A 76 -4.04 11.65 -1.53
CA ALA A 76 -3.11 10.57 -1.18
C ALA A 76 -1.77 10.64 -1.94
N ASN A 77 -1.76 11.02 -3.23
CA ASN A 77 -0.52 11.13 -3.99
C ASN A 77 0.39 12.25 -3.49
N ALA A 78 -0.17 13.41 -3.11
CA ALA A 78 0.59 14.49 -2.50
C ALA A 78 1.15 14.06 -1.13
N ALA A 79 0.33 13.37 -0.32
CA ALA A 79 0.76 12.84 0.97
C ALA A 79 1.89 11.79 0.83
N ARG A 80 1.79 10.86 -0.13
CA ARG A 80 2.84 9.88 -0.43
C ARG A 80 4.15 10.55 -0.87
N ASN A 81 4.06 11.55 -1.75
CA ASN A 81 5.23 12.33 -2.17
C ASN A 81 5.87 13.08 -1.00
N ARG A 82 5.07 13.69 -0.13
CA ARG A 82 5.57 14.39 1.06
C ARG A 82 6.29 13.43 1.99
N GLY A 83 5.74 12.22 2.20
CA GLY A 83 6.39 11.18 2.99
C GLY A 83 7.69 10.68 2.35
N ALA A 84 7.71 10.51 1.02
CA ALA A 84 8.89 10.04 0.29
C ALA A 84 10.05 11.04 0.35
N ALA A 85 9.76 12.34 0.33
CA ALA A 85 10.76 13.40 0.49
C ALA A 85 11.44 13.38 1.87
N GLU A 86 10.83 12.73 2.88
CA GLU A 86 11.29 12.71 4.26
C GLU A 86 11.95 11.36 4.64
N ALA A 87 11.92 10.40 3.70
CA ALA A 87 12.45 9.05 3.83
C ALA A 87 13.98 9.04 3.87
N ARG A 88 14.55 8.30 4.82
CA ARG A 88 15.99 8.04 4.95
C ARG A 88 16.37 6.61 4.53
N GLY A 89 15.39 5.74 4.32
CA GLY A 89 15.57 4.36 3.95
C GLY A 89 16.20 4.18 2.57
N GLU A 90 16.92 3.09 2.38
CA GLU A 90 17.37 2.67 1.05
C GLU A 90 16.21 2.08 0.25
N TYR A 91 15.16 1.65 0.94
CA TYR A 91 13.91 1.19 0.37
C TYR A 91 12.74 2.00 0.92
N ILE A 92 11.70 2.14 0.11
CA ILE A 92 10.45 2.79 0.46
C ILE A 92 9.31 1.80 0.23
N ILE A 93 8.33 1.78 1.15
CA ILE A 93 7.05 1.11 0.94
C ILE A 93 5.92 2.09 1.26
N PHE A 94 4.97 2.22 0.33
CA PHE A 94 3.77 3.00 0.54
C PHE A 94 2.72 2.09 1.16
N TRP A 95 2.40 2.34 2.42
CA TRP A 95 1.59 1.48 3.26
C TRP A 95 0.31 2.22 3.60
N ASP A 96 -0.75 2.00 2.82
CA ASP A 96 -2.02 2.70 3.00
C ASP A 96 -2.57 2.46 4.42
N ALA A 97 -3.31 3.44 4.95
CA ALA A 97 -3.73 3.46 6.35
C ALA A 97 -4.80 2.40 6.70
N ASP A 98 -5.26 1.62 5.73
CA ASP A 98 -6.14 0.47 5.85
C ASP A 98 -5.44 -0.89 5.64
N ILE A 99 -4.11 -0.92 5.59
CA ILE A 99 -3.33 -2.14 5.35
C ILE A 99 -2.88 -2.81 6.64
N VAL A 100 -3.28 -4.08 6.80
CA VAL A 100 -2.81 -4.94 7.89
C VAL A 100 -1.92 -6.05 7.34
N ALA A 101 -0.65 -6.05 7.71
CA ALA A 101 0.34 -7.01 7.20
C ALA A 101 0.64 -8.17 8.14
N ALA A 102 1.07 -9.28 7.56
CA ALA A 102 1.68 -10.38 8.28
C ALA A 102 3.00 -9.92 8.96
N PRO A 103 3.35 -10.43 10.16
CA PRO A 103 4.56 -10.01 10.88
C PRO A 103 5.87 -10.13 10.10
N ALA A 104 5.98 -11.09 9.18
CA ALA A 104 7.19 -11.30 8.38
C ALA A 104 7.16 -10.59 7.01
N MET A 105 6.18 -9.71 6.73
CA MET A 105 6.01 -9.11 5.41
C MET A 105 7.26 -8.36 4.94
N LEU A 106 7.80 -7.45 5.76
CA LEU A 106 8.97 -6.65 5.39
C LEU A 106 10.19 -7.52 5.09
N GLU A 107 10.40 -8.58 5.86
CA GLU A 107 11.51 -9.52 5.66
C GLU A 107 11.35 -10.28 4.33
N LYS A 108 10.16 -10.82 4.08
CA LYS A 108 9.83 -11.59 2.88
C LYS A 108 9.88 -10.75 1.60
N ILE A 109 9.39 -9.52 1.64
CA ILE A 109 9.36 -8.63 0.48
C ILE A 109 10.73 -7.97 0.21
N HIS A 110 11.57 -7.81 1.24
CA HIS A 110 12.92 -7.28 1.09
C HIS A 110 13.90 -8.33 0.54
N LYS A 111 13.78 -9.60 0.96
CA LYS A 111 14.65 -10.70 0.53
C LYS A 111 14.95 -10.75 -0.97
N PRO A 112 13.96 -10.77 -1.89
CA PRO A 112 14.26 -10.87 -3.33
C PRO A 112 14.97 -9.62 -3.88
N LEU A 113 14.81 -8.44 -3.27
CA LEU A 113 15.59 -7.25 -3.65
C LEU A 113 17.04 -7.33 -3.14
N GLN A 114 17.29 -8.05 -2.05
CA GLN A 114 18.66 -8.30 -1.61
C GLN A 114 19.36 -9.32 -2.52
N ASP A 115 18.62 -10.34 -2.96
CA ASP A 115 19.15 -11.43 -3.78
C ASP A 115 19.39 -11.02 -5.23
N ASN A 116 18.63 -10.04 -5.73
CA ASN A 116 18.71 -9.59 -7.10
C ASN A 116 18.84 -8.06 -7.19
N PRO A 117 20.04 -7.52 -7.48
CA PRO A 117 20.23 -6.07 -7.64
C PRO A 117 19.52 -5.50 -8.87
N ASN A 118 19.17 -6.33 -9.87
CA ASN A 118 18.59 -5.90 -11.15
C ASN A 118 17.07 -5.67 -11.08
N VAL A 119 16.41 -6.01 -9.96
CA VAL A 119 14.99 -5.72 -9.75
C VAL A 119 14.83 -4.45 -8.90
N SER A 120 13.85 -3.64 -9.25
CA SER A 120 13.62 -2.32 -8.65
C SER A 120 12.61 -2.34 -7.51
N TYR A 121 11.64 -3.26 -7.56
CA TYR A 121 10.60 -3.37 -6.55
C TYR A 121 10.10 -4.81 -6.38
N ALA A 122 9.59 -5.11 -5.20
CA ALA A 122 9.02 -6.40 -4.84
C ALA A 122 7.57 -6.23 -4.40
N TYR A 123 6.71 -7.13 -4.85
CA TYR A 123 5.27 -7.08 -4.57
C TYR A 123 4.74 -8.47 -4.23
N SER A 124 3.57 -8.53 -3.59
CA SER A 124 2.98 -9.78 -3.11
C SER A 124 1.48 -9.86 -3.36
N SER A 125 0.94 -11.07 -3.26
CA SER A 125 -0.51 -11.27 -3.27
C SER A 125 -1.13 -10.67 -1.99
N PHE A 126 -2.41 -10.36 -2.03
CA PHE A 126 -3.10 -9.78 -0.88
C PHE A 126 -4.53 -10.27 -0.75
N VAL A 127 -5.15 -9.99 0.40
CA VAL A 127 -6.55 -10.27 0.65
C VAL A 127 -7.30 -8.95 0.78
N TYR A 128 -8.46 -8.83 0.14
CA TYR A 128 -9.34 -7.68 0.28
C TYR A 128 -10.53 -8.03 1.19
N GLY A 129 -10.85 -7.18 2.15
CA GLY A 129 -11.81 -7.46 3.22
C GLY A 129 -11.14 -8.14 4.42
N SER A 130 -11.88 -8.49 5.47
CA SER A 130 -11.31 -9.03 6.71
C SER A 130 -11.29 -10.57 6.74
N PRO A 131 -10.20 -11.29 6.39
CA PRO A 131 -10.09 -12.71 6.65
C PRO A 131 -9.71 -12.94 8.13
N PRO A 132 -10.39 -13.85 8.84
CA PRO A 132 -10.08 -14.14 10.25
C PRO A 132 -8.66 -14.70 10.50
N HIS A 133 -7.98 -15.25 9.49
CA HIS A 133 -6.82 -16.13 9.72
C HIS A 133 -5.43 -15.47 9.65
N LEU A 134 -5.25 -14.38 8.89
CA LEU A 134 -3.94 -13.70 8.78
C LEU A 134 -3.58 -12.90 10.05
N LEU A 135 -4.56 -12.68 10.91
CA LEU A 135 -4.48 -11.80 12.08
C LEU A 135 -4.25 -12.58 13.39
N ASN A 136 -4.44 -13.90 13.38
CA ASN A 136 -4.36 -14.75 14.57
C ASN A 136 -2.97 -14.75 15.26
N ASN A 137 -1.91 -14.39 14.53
CA ASN A 137 -0.53 -14.37 15.04
C ASN A 137 -0.02 -12.96 15.39
N ILE A 138 -0.88 -11.93 15.40
CA ILE A 138 -0.51 -10.58 15.85
C ILE A 138 -0.93 -10.44 17.32
N PRO A 139 0.01 -10.46 18.29
CA PRO A 139 -0.30 -10.54 19.73
C PRO A 139 -1.14 -9.36 20.25
N PHE A 140 -1.25 -8.28 19.47
CA PHE A 140 -1.94 -7.05 19.85
C PHE A 140 -3.39 -6.97 19.33
N ILE A 141 -3.87 -7.96 18.56
CA ILE A 141 -5.28 -8.04 18.13
C ILE A 141 -6.09 -8.85 19.16
N LEU A 142 -5.94 -8.51 20.44
CA LEU A 142 -6.85 -8.98 21.47
C LEU A 142 -7.87 -7.87 21.72
N LYS A 143 -9.11 -8.12 21.25
CA LYS A 143 -10.36 -7.37 21.50
C LYS A 143 -10.67 -6.16 20.60
N ALA A 144 -10.60 -6.32 19.28
CA ALA A 144 -11.48 -5.53 18.40
C ALA A 144 -12.74 -6.39 18.11
N PRO A 145 -13.93 -6.06 18.66
CA PRO A 145 -15.16 -6.86 18.48
C PRO A 145 -15.71 -6.90 17.04
N TYR A 146 -14.96 -6.38 16.06
CA TYR A 146 -15.43 -6.05 14.71
C TYR A 146 -14.88 -6.97 13.61
N LEU A 147 -14.19 -8.06 13.96
CA LEU A 147 -13.55 -9.01 13.03
C LEU A 147 -14.47 -10.13 12.49
N ASN A 148 -15.77 -10.06 12.75
CA ASN A 148 -16.74 -11.11 12.43
C ASN A 148 -17.60 -10.80 11.19
N ARG A 149 -17.00 -10.82 10.00
CA ARG A 149 -17.76 -11.08 8.76
C ARG A 149 -16.98 -11.99 7.81
N CYS A 150 -17.67 -13.03 7.33
CA CYS A 150 -17.18 -14.02 6.38
C CYS A 150 -16.66 -13.38 5.07
N GLY A 151 -15.49 -13.83 4.59
CA GLY A 151 -15.14 -13.80 3.15
C GLY A 151 -14.19 -12.69 2.67
N GLY A 152 -12.91 -12.75 3.06
CA GLY A 152 -11.86 -11.98 2.36
C GLY A 152 -11.59 -12.53 0.95
N LYS A 153 -11.58 -11.66 -0.07
CA LYS A 153 -11.24 -12.03 -1.45
C LYS A 153 -9.73 -12.10 -1.62
N LYS A 154 -9.20 -13.29 -1.93
CA LYS A 154 -7.79 -13.48 -2.28
C LYS A 154 -7.49 -12.93 -3.69
N PHE A 155 -6.53 -12.02 -3.79
CA PHE A 155 -5.95 -11.53 -5.04
C PHE A 155 -4.60 -12.22 -5.25
N LYS A 156 -4.64 -13.38 -5.94
CA LYS A 156 -3.40 -14.06 -6.35
C LYS A 156 -2.77 -13.27 -7.49
N LEU A 157 -1.55 -12.80 -7.29
CA LEU A 157 -0.75 -12.18 -8.34
C LEU A 157 0.15 -13.22 -9.02
N TRP A 158 1.09 -12.76 -9.84
CA TRP A 158 1.94 -13.60 -10.69
C TRP A 158 3.30 -12.93 -10.93
N PRO A 159 4.29 -13.67 -11.48
CA PRO A 159 5.60 -13.12 -11.85
C PRO A 159 5.49 -11.89 -12.73
N PHE A 160 6.46 -10.98 -12.63
CA PHE A 160 6.41 -9.71 -13.34
C PHE A 160 6.28 -9.89 -14.85
N ASP A 161 5.37 -9.14 -15.47
CA ASP A 161 5.01 -9.23 -16.88
C ASP A 161 4.69 -7.81 -17.37
N ALA A 162 5.61 -7.23 -18.14
CA ALA A 162 5.52 -5.86 -18.61
C ALA A 162 4.32 -5.63 -19.55
N ASP A 163 4.02 -6.59 -20.43
CA ASP A 163 2.92 -6.45 -21.38
C ASP A 163 1.57 -6.58 -20.70
N LYS A 164 1.50 -7.42 -19.66
CA LYS A 164 0.32 -7.49 -18.81
C LYS A 164 0.14 -6.25 -17.94
N LEU A 165 1.24 -5.66 -17.45
CA LEU A 165 1.19 -4.40 -16.71
C LEU A 165 0.67 -3.27 -17.60
N LYS A 166 1.03 -3.25 -18.89
CA LYS A 166 0.43 -2.33 -19.86
C LYS A 166 -1.07 -2.54 -19.99
N GLN A 167 -1.55 -3.79 -19.95
CA GLN A 167 -2.96 -4.12 -20.18
C GLN A 167 -3.88 -3.93 -18.97
N MET A 168 -3.38 -4.14 -17.75
CA MET A 168 -4.19 -4.03 -16.54
C MET A 168 -3.39 -3.74 -15.26
N PRO A 169 -4.00 -3.04 -14.28
CA PRO A 169 -3.41 -2.90 -12.96
C PRO A 169 -3.41 -4.24 -12.22
N TYR A 170 -2.24 -4.67 -11.76
CA TYR A 170 -2.13 -5.86 -10.91
C TYR A 170 -1.14 -5.73 -9.74
N ILE A 171 -0.32 -4.68 -9.70
CA ILE A 171 0.63 -4.46 -8.62
C ILE A 171 0.02 -3.44 -7.65
N HIS A 172 -0.08 -3.80 -6.37
CA HIS A 172 -0.67 -2.96 -5.34
C HIS A 172 0.31 -1.89 -4.83
N THR A 173 -0.21 -0.75 -4.35
CA THR A 173 0.56 0.34 -3.71
C THR A 173 1.55 -0.15 -2.65
N THR A 174 1.13 -1.11 -1.82
CA THR A 174 1.92 -1.77 -0.77
C THR A 174 2.95 -2.75 -1.33
N SER A 175 3.91 -2.20 -2.08
CA SER A 175 5.06 -2.89 -2.65
C SER A 175 6.34 -2.17 -2.23
N LEU A 176 7.41 -2.91 -1.98
CA LEU A 176 8.69 -2.37 -1.54
C LEU A 176 9.52 -1.96 -2.76
N ILE A 177 10.01 -0.73 -2.78
CA ILE A 177 10.74 -0.13 -3.92
C ILE A 177 12.12 0.29 -3.44
N ARG A 178 13.17 0.11 -4.26
CA ARG A 178 14.44 0.81 -4.05
C ARG A 178 14.20 2.31 -4.10
N ARG A 179 14.62 3.07 -3.09
CA ARG A 179 14.34 4.51 -3.01
C ARG A 179 14.86 5.28 -4.23
N GLU A 180 16.02 4.89 -4.76
CA GLU A 180 16.60 5.53 -5.95
C GLU A 180 15.76 5.32 -7.23
N HIS A 181 14.93 4.28 -7.25
CA HIS A 181 13.96 4.01 -8.31
C HIS A 181 12.54 4.45 -7.94
N ALA A 182 12.34 5.02 -6.75
CA ALA A 182 11.01 5.46 -6.33
C ALA A 182 10.62 6.69 -7.14
N GLY A 183 9.72 6.48 -8.11
CA GLY A 183 9.12 7.56 -8.89
C GLY A 183 8.26 8.48 -8.03
N ARG A 184 7.81 9.58 -8.62
CA ARG A 184 6.89 10.52 -8.00
C ARG A 184 5.45 10.10 -8.30
N TRP A 185 4.56 10.17 -7.32
CA TRP A 185 3.13 10.00 -7.53
C TRP A 185 2.56 11.23 -8.22
N ASP A 186 1.85 11.06 -9.32
CA ASP A 186 1.23 12.18 -10.02
C ASP A 186 -0.02 12.66 -9.27
N ALA A 187 0.00 13.90 -8.76
CA ALA A 187 -1.09 14.46 -7.98
C ALA A 187 -2.40 14.65 -8.79
N GLU A 188 -2.31 14.71 -10.12
CA GLU A 188 -3.47 14.83 -11.01
C GLU A 188 -4.20 13.50 -11.18
N ILE A 189 -3.53 12.37 -10.98
CA ILE A 189 -4.14 11.04 -11.07
C ILE A 189 -4.95 10.75 -9.79
N LYS A 190 -6.29 10.74 -9.92
CA LYS A 190 -7.21 10.51 -8.79
C LYS A 190 -7.65 9.05 -8.61
N ARG A 191 -7.51 8.22 -9.65
CA ARG A 191 -7.87 6.78 -9.63
C ARG A 191 -6.79 6.01 -10.39
N LEU A 192 -6.59 4.73 -10.03
CA LEU A 192 -5.55 3.87 -10.61
C LEU A 192 -4.13 4.47 -10.42
N GLN A 193 -3.91 5.06 -9.26
CA GLN A 193 -2.66 5.74 -8.88
C GLN A 193 -1.48 4.77 -8.84
N ASP A 194 -1.74 3.55 -8.35
CA ASP A 194 -0.80 2.44 -8.37
C ASP A 194 -0.42 2.08 -9.81
N TRP A 195 -1.40 1.93 -10.70
CA TRP A 195 -1.13 1.63 -12.10
C TRP A 195 -0.25 2.66 -12.78
N ASP A 196 -0.55 3.94 -12.54
CA ASP A 196 0.25 5.07 -13.02
C ASP A 196 1.71 4.99 -12.57
N LEU A 197 1.92 4.73 -11.27
CA LEU A 197 3.27 4.58 -10.71
C LEU A 197 4.01 3.44 -11.40
N TRP A 198 3.41 2.25 -11.49
CA TRP A 198 4.09 1.07 -12.03
C TRP A 198 4.40 1.21 -13.53
N LEU A 199 3.51 1.84 -14.31
CA LEU A 199 3.77 2.16 -15.71
C LEU A 199 4.88 3.21 -15.86
N THR A 200 4.93 4.20 -14.99
CA THR A 200 6.01 5.20 -14.95
C THR A 200 7.36 4.52 -14.69
N LEU A 201 7.42 3.61 -13.71
CA LEU A 201 8.61 2.82 -13.42
C LEU A 201 9.00 1.92 -14.59
N LEU A 202 8.03 1.27 -15.24
CA LEU A 202 8.27 0.47 -16.43
C LEU A 202 8.89 1.31 -17.57
N LYS A 203 8.40 2.53 -17.82
CA LYS A 203 8.95 3.45 -18.83
C LYS A 203 10.41 3.86 -18.53
N GLN A 204 10.80 3.82 -17.26
CA GLN A 204 12.18 4.07 -16.79
C GLN A 204 13.06 2.81 -16.81
N GLY A 205 12.55 1.68 -17.30
CA GLY A 205 13.29 0.41 -17.34
C GLY A 205 13.30 -0.38 -16.03
N HIS A 206 12.48 0.02 -15.05
CA HIS A 206 12.41 -0.64 -13.75
C HIS A 206 11.43 -1.81 -13.76
N ILE A 207 11.90 -2.96 -13.28
CA ILE A 207 11.13 -4.21 -13.25
C ILE A 207 10.88 -4.69 -11.82
N GLY A 208 9.83 -5.50 -11.69
CA GLY A 208 9.40 -6.06 -10.41
C GLY A 208 9.79 -7.51 -10.18
N VAL A 209 9.70 -7.94 -8.92
CA VAL A 209 9.73 -9.34 -8.52
C VAL A 209 8.52 -9.68 -7.67
N TRP A 210 7.89 -10.81 -7.97
CA TRP A 210 6.72 -11.29 -7.25
C TRP A 210 7.12 -12.24 -6.12
N VAL A 211 6.60 -12.00 -4.93
CA VAL A 211 6.63 -12.93 -3.80
C VAL A 211 5.32 -13.73 -3.80
N PRO A 212 5.37 -15.07 -3.98
CA PRO A 212 4.18 -15.92 -4.16
C PRO A 212 3.42 -16.20 -2.85
N GLU A 213 3.22 -15.17 -2.03
CA GLU A 213 2.57 -15.23 -0.73
C GLU A 213 1.53 -14.13 -0.57
N TYR A 214 0.59 -14.34 0.35
CA TYR A 214 -0.38 -13.33 0.79
C TYR A 214 0.19 -12.61 2.00
N LEU A 215 0.81 -11.45 1.81
CA LEU A 215 1.56 -10.78 2.89
C LEU A 215 0.74 -9.72 3.63
N PHE A 216 -0.37 -9.26 3.07
CA PHE A 216 -1.20 -8.25 3.72
C PHE A 216 -2.67 -8.36 3.33
N THR A 217 -3.47 -7.62 4.08
CA THR A 217 -4.91 -7.48 3.91
C THR A 217 -5.25 -6.00 3.78
N VAL A 218 -6.15 -5.67 2.85
CA VAL A 218 -6.82 -4.35 2.77
C VAL A 218 -8.07 -4.41 3.62
N ASN A 219 -8.10 -3.66 4.71
CA ASN A 219 -9.23 -3.58 5.62
C ASN A 219 -10.31 -2.68 5.02
N THR A 220 -11.54 -3.16 4.91
CA THR A 220 -12.63 -2.44 4.22
C THR A 220 -13.80 -2.13 5.13
N GLN A 221 -13.62 -2.18 6.45
CA GLN A 221 -14.73 -2.14 7.42
C GLN A 221 -15.51 -0.81 7.39
N HIS A 222 -14.85 0.34 7.25
CA HIS A 222 -15.51 1.65 7.20
C HIS A 222 -15.50 2.29 5.80
N GLY A 223 -15.37 1.45 4.77
CA GLY A 223 -15.31 1.88 3.38
C GLY A 223 -13.88 2.08 2.88
N THR A 224 -13.70 1.94 1.57
CA THR A 224 -12.43 2.23 0.90
C THR A 224 -12.69 3.16 -0.28
N MET A 225 -11.64 3.82 -0.79
CA MET A 225 -11.76 4.68 -1.98
C MET A 225 -12.30 3.91 -3.21
N SER A 226 -12.16 2.58 -3.24
CA SER A 226 -12.63 1.72 -4.31
C SER A 226 -13.38 0.51 -3.77
N HIS A 227 -14.68 0.42 -4.05
CA HIS A 227 -15.42 -0.83 -3.87
C HIS A 227 -15.01 -1.85 -4.92
N TRP A 228 -14.58 -3.02 -4.48
CA TRP A 228 -14.32 -4.11 -5.41
C TRP A 228 -15.61 -4.55 -6.11
N LEU A 229 -15.56 -4.63 -7.44
CA LEU A 229 -16.62 -5.18 -8.27
C LEU A 229 -16.13 -6.44 -8.98
N PRO A 230 -16.95 -7.50 -9.09
CA PRO A 230 -16.61 -8.67 -9.88
C PRO A 230 -16.35 -8.31 -11.35
N ARG A 231 -15.44 -9.04 -12.02
CA ARG A 231 -15.09 -8.80 -13.43
C ARG A 231 -16.30 -8.76 -14.36
N TRP A 232 -17.31 -9.60 -14.11
CA TRP A 232 -18.53 -9.66 -14.90
C TRP A 232 -19.36 -8.36 -14.82
N ALA A 233 -19.29 -7.61 -13.71
CA ALA A 233 -20.00 -6.34 -13.56
C ALA A 233 -19.56 -5.30 -14.59
N TYR A 234 -18.28 -5.27 -14.96
CA TYR A 234 -17.74 -4.35 -15.97
C TYR A 234 -18.26 -4.64 -17.38
N LYS A 235 -18.62 -5.90 -17.66
CA LYS A 235 -19.19 -6.34 -18.94
C LYS A 235 -20.69 -6.15 -18.99
N PHE A 236 -21.40 -6.58 -17.95
CA PHE A 236 -22.86 -6.67 -17.97
C PHE A 236 -23.57 -5.49 -17.33
N MET A 237 -22.87 -4.64 -16.55
CA MET A 237 -23.45 -3.48 -15.89
C MET A 237 -22.68 -2.17 -16.20
N PRO A 238 -22.48 -1.83 -17.49
CA PRO A 238 -21.70 -0.64 -17.88
C PRO A 238 -22.33 0.68 -17.46
N TRP A 239 -23.62 0.70 -17.11
CA TRP A 239 -24.32 1.90 -16.66
C TRP A 239 -23.99 2.30 -15.22
N LEU A 240 -23.41 1.40 -14.41
CA LEU A 240 -23.06 1.69 -13.02
C LEU A 240 -22.03 2.83 -12.94
N LYS A 241 -22.30 3.80 -12.06
CA LYS A 241 -21.43 4.98 -11.86
C LYS A 241 -19.98 4.60 -11.58
N GLU A 242 -19.74 3.58 -10.75
CA GLU A 242 -18.38 3.12 -10.47
C GLU A 242 -17.70 2.45 -11.67
N VAL A 243 -18.44 1.73 -12.52
CA VAL A 243 -17.91 1.16 -13.76
C VAL A 243 -17.54 2.27 -14.75
N LYS A 244 -18.36 3.32 -14.88
CA LYS A 244 -18.06 4.48 -15.72
C LYS A 244 -16.80 5.21 -15.25
N LYS A 245 -16.73 5.56 -13.97
CA LYS A 245 -15.54 6.19 -13.36
C LYS A 245 -14.27 5.35 -13.54
N TYR A 246 -14.39 4.03 -13.42
CA TYR A 246 -13.26 3.12 -13.65
C TYR A 246 -12.80 3.17 -15.11
N LYS A 247 -13.72 3.07 -16.08
CA LYS A 247 -13.38 3.17 -17.51
C LYS A 247 -12.75 4.51 -17.86
N GLU A 248 -13.31 5.61 -17.37
CA GLU A 248 -12.73 6.96 -17.55
C GLU A 248 -11.31 7.04 -16.99
N ALA A 249 -11.06 6.48 -15.80
CA ALA A 249 -9.73 6.43 -15.20
C ALA A 249 -8.76 5.58 -16.05
N VAL A 250 -9.22 4.45 -16.60
CA VAL A 250 -8.40 3.63 -17.52
C VAL A 250 -7.99 4.44 -18.75
N GLU A 251 -8.91 5.21 -19.35
CA GLU A 251 -8.60 6.05 -20.52
C GLU A 251 -7.64 7.20 -20.19
N VAL A 252 -7.70 7.76 -18.99
CA VAL A 252 -6.70 8.74 -18.52
C VAL A 252 -5.31 8.11 -18.45
N ILE A 253 -5.20 6.93 -17.83
CA ILE A 253 -3.91 6.21 -17.73
C ILE A 253 -3.39 5.81 -19.10
N LYS A 254 -4.24 5.26 -19.97
CA LYS A 254 -3.86 4.87 -21.33
C LYS A 254 -3.30 6.05 -22.12
N ARG A 255 -3.97 7.21 -22.08
CA ARG A 255 -3.49 8.43 -22.75
C ARG A 255 -2.16 8.91 -22.19
N LYS A 256 -1.99 8.93 -20.86
CA LYS A 256 -0.74 9.36 -20.21
C LYS A 256 0.46 8.48 -20.59
N HIS A 257 0.24 7.18 -20.74
CA HIS A 257 1.28 6.20 -21.00
C HIS A 257 1.35 5.72 -22.46
N GLU A 258 0.64 6.39 -23.38
CA GLU A 258 0.64 6.09 -24.82
C GLU A 258 0.29 4.61 -25.14
N LEU A 259 -0.68 4.07 -24.41
CA LEU A 259 -1.06 2.66 -24.49
C LEU A 259 -2.14 2.42 -25.55
N ASN A 260 -1.77 1.68 -26.59
CA ASN A 260 -2.64 1.34 -27.73
C ASN A 260 -3.02 -0.15 -27.69
N PHE A 261 -4.12 -0.48 -27.03
CA PHE A 261 -4.76 -1.80 -27.08
C PHE A 261 -6.23 -1.72 -26.68
#